data_AF-A0AAV5TZ54-F1
#
_entry.id   AF-A0AAV5TZ54-F1
#
_cell.length_a   1.000
_cell.length_b   1.000
_cell.length_c   1.000
_cell.angle_alpha   90.00
_cell.angle_beta   90.00
_cell.angle_gamma   90.00
#
_symmetry.space_group_name_H-M   'P 1'
#
loop_
_entity.id
_entity.type
_entity.pdbx_description
1 polymer ?
#
loop_
_entity_poly.entity_id
_entity_poly.type
_entity_poly.pdbx_seq_one_letter_code
_entity_poly.pdbx_strand_id
1 'polypeptide(L)'
;YRHYSTRSDARAWIRSHTIQTDPTDFDSYSIPYEYNSVMGYDTISTSNDGKTPVLVNKGHVLVNNLTAIGGGHGATFNDWKAINIRYNCGDNCQPKMPCLNKGFQQSRDCSRCACPIFCTGQLCEEAVNVINLSQMGEESVTMKYHNPDTSEHQEVRDFTEFDKVLT
;
A
#
# COMPACT_ATOMS: atom_id res chain seq x y z
N TYR A 1 -8.97 -12.07 7.98
CA TYR A 1 -8.21 -11.57 6.82
C TYR A 1 -8.61 -12.36 5.59
N ARG A 2 -8.86 -11.67 4.48
CA ARG A 2 -9.05 -12.25 3.15
C ARG A 2 -7.99 -11.70 2.21
N HIS A 3 -7.98 -12.18 0.97
CA HIS A 3 -7.02 -11.72 -0.02
C HIS A 3 -7.28 -10.24 -0.38
N TYR A 4 -6.22 -9.45 -0.56
CA TYR A 4 -6.35 -8.03 -0.94
C TYR A 4 -7.12 -7.88 -2.25
N SER A 5 -6.95 -8.82 -3.18
CA SER A 5 -7.64 -8.83 -4.46
C SER A 5 -9.17 -9.06 -4.37
N THR A 6 -9.69 -9.45 -3.19
CA THR A 6 -11.14 -9.61 -2.95
C THR A 6 -11.77 -8.42 -2.23
N ARG A 7 -11.01 -7.36 -1.95
CA ARG A 7 -11.54 -6.13 -1.34
C ARG A 7 -12.68 -5.54 -2.17
N SER A 8 -13.63 -4.91 -1.49
CA SER A 8 -14.74 -4.20 -2.12
C SER A 8 -14.28 -3.15 -3.15
N ASP A 9 -13.18 -2.48 -2.87
CA ASP A 9 -12.54 -1.46 -3.72
C ASP A 9 -11.53 -2.03 -4.72
N ALA A 10 -11.22 -3.33 -4.70
CA ALA A 10 -10.18 -3.93 -5.54
C ALA A 10 -10.43 -3.70 -7.05
N ARG A 11 -11.70 -3.61 -7.47
CA ARG A 11 -12.07 -3.35 -8.87
C ARG A 11 -11.65 -1.97 -9.38
N ALA A 12 -11.36 -1.01 -8.51
CA ALA A 12 -10.76 0.26 -8.92
C ALA A 12 -9.30 0.07 -9.37
N TRP A 13 -8.57 -0.86 -8.75
CA TRP A 13 -7.11 -1.02 -8.88
C TRP A 13 -6.69 -2.17 -9.79
N ILE A 14 -7.47 -3.27 -9.82
CA ILE A 14 -7.16 -4.46 -10.61
C ILE A 14 -8.31 -4.87 -11.54
N ARG A 15 -7.96 -5.56 -12.63
CA ARG A 15 -8.88 -6.30 -13.49
C ARG A 15 -8.67 -7.79 -13.28
N SER A 16 -9.74 -8.52 -12.99
CA SER A 16 -9.76 -9.99 -13.00
C SER A 16 -11.14 -10.50 -13.42
N HIS A 17 -11.19 -11.56 -14.22
CA HIS A 17 -12.46 -12.19 -14.61
C HIS A 17 -12.83 -13.38 -13.71
N THR A 18 -11.89 -13.86 -12.89
CA THR A 18 -12.06 -15.06 -12.06
C THR A 18 -12.20 -14.74 -10.58
N ILE A 19 -11.62 -13.62 -10.11
CA ILE A 19 -11.66 -13.22 -8.70
C ILE A 19 -12.84 -12.29 -8.45
N GLN A 20 -13.76 -12.70 -7.57
CA GLN A 20 -14.89 -11.88 -7.15
C GLN A 20 -14.52 -11.06 -5.90
N THR A 21 -15.01 -9.82 -5.86
CA THR A 21 -14.90 -8.94 -4.70
C THR A 21 -16.12 -9.12 -3.81
N ASP A 22 -15.94 -9.04 -2.49
CA ASP A 22 -17.04 -9.06 -1.54
C ASP A 22 -17.24 -7.65 -0.94
N PRO A 23 -18.31 -6.92 -1.31
CA PRO A 23 -18.57 -5.59 -0.78
C PRO A 23 -19.01 -5.57 0.67
N THR A 24 -19.40 -6.71 1.23
CA THR A 24 -19.97 -6.83 2.59
C THR A 24 -19.00 -7.39 3.62
N ASP A 25 -17.90 -7.99 3.19
CA ASP A 25 -17.01 -8.77 4.06
C ASP A 25 -15.56 -8.23 4.11
N PHE A 26 -15.38 -6.90 4.00
CA PHE A 26 -14.05 -6.29 4.11
C PHE A 26 -14.04 -4.98 4.89
N ASP A 27 -13.38 -4.98 6.05
CA ASP A 27 -12.99 -3.77 6.77
C ASP A 27 -11.58 -3.37 6.33
N SER A 28 -11.47 -2.24 5.63
CA SER A 28 -10.19 -1.75 5.12
C SER A 28 -9.39 -0.97 6.14
N TYR A 29 -9.94 -0.61 7.30
CA TYR A 29 -9.25 0.21 8.31
C TYR A 29 -8.68 1.52 7.74
N SER A 30 -9.30 2.06 6.68
CA SER A 30 -8.78 3.20 5.90
C SER A 30 -7.35 2.98 5.36
N ILE A 31 -6.95 1.72 5.17
CA ILE A 31 -5.68 1.33 4.57
C ILE A 31 -5.88 1.28 3.04
N PRO A 32 -5.03 1.98 2.27
CA PRO A 32 -5.15 2.01 0.82
C PRO A 32 -4.94 0.62 0.22
N TYR A 33 -5.42 0.42 -1.00
CA TYR A 33 -5.13 -0.80 -1.75
C TYR A 33 -3.64 -0.84 -2.08
N GLU A 34 -2.99 -1.98 -1.82
CA GLU A 34 -1.60 -2.22 -2.22
C GLU A 34 -1.48 -3.52 -3.01
N TYR A 35 -0.65 -3.52 -4.05
CA TYR A 35 -0.47 -4.69 -4.91
C TYR A 35 0.43 -5.77 -4.28
N ASN A 36 1.36 -5.36 -3.42
CA ASN A 36 2.45 -6.20 -2.90
C ASN A 36 2.19 -6.77 -1.50
N SER A 37 0.94 -6.73 -1.02
CA SER A 37 0.58 -7.44 0.21
C SER A 37 0.87 -8.93 0.07
N VAL A 38 1.30 -9.57 1.16
CA VAL A 38 1.42 -11.04 1.21
C VAL A 38 0.08 -11.74 1.03
N MET A 39 -1.01 -11.00 1.26
CA MET A 39 -2.37 -11.46 1.07
C MET A 39 -2.90 -11.16 -0.36
N GLY A 40 -2.07 -10.65 -1.27
CA GLY A 40 -2.45 -10.48 -2.68
C GLY A 40 -2.39 -11.78 -3.46
N TYR A 41 -3.32 -12.01 -4.38
CA TYR A 41 -3.16 -13.09 -5.36
C TYR A 41 -2.06 -12.73 -6.35
N ASP A 42 -1.27 -13.73 -6.78
CA ASP A 42 -0.40 -13.62 -7.94
C ASP A 42 -1.25 -13.45 -9.22
N THR A 43 -0.67 -12.78 -10.20
CA THR A 43 -1.19 -12.54 -11.55
C THR A 43 -1.72 -13.78 -12.25
N ILE A 44 -1.12 -14.95 -12.03
CA ILE A 44 -1.51 -16.24 -12.62
C ILE A 44 -2.41 -17.09 -11.70
N SER A 45 -2.75 -16.58 -10.51
CA SER A 45 -3.63 -17.28 -9.58
C SER A 45 -4.95 -17.59 -10.27
N THR A 46 -5.39 -18.85 -10.25
CA THR A 46 -6.58 -19.34 -10.97
C THR A 46 -6.47 -19.36 -12.50
N SER A 47 -5.27 -19.28 -13.08
CA SER A 47 -5.10 -19.55 -14.52
C SER A 47 -5.20 -21.04 -14.83
N ASN A 48 -5.91 -21.40 -15.89
CA ASN A 48 -6.07 -22.78 -16.32
C ASN A 48 -4.76 -23.42 -16.81
N ASP A 49 -3.86 -22.63 -17.39
CA ASP A 49 -2.57 -23.08 -17.93
C ASP A 49 -1.39 -22.83 -16.96
N GLY A 50 -1.65 -22.21 -15.81
CA GLY A 50 -0.65 -21.79 -14.84
C GLY A 50 0.35 -20.74 -15.35
N LYS A 51 0.07 -20.07 -16.47
CA LYS A 51 1.01 -19.15 -17.15
C LYS A 51 0.37 -17.85 -17.60
N THR A 52 -0.90 -17.90 -18.01
CA THR A 52 -1.65 -16.74 -18.48
C THR A 52 -2.05 -15.85 -17.30
N PRO A 53 -1.67 -14.55 -17.28
CA PRO A 53 -2.11 -13.63 -16.26
C PRO A 53 -3.63 -13.42 -16.32
N VAL A 54 -4.33 -13.64 -15.20
CA VAL A 54 -5.77 -13.41 -15.03
C VAL A 54 -6.08 -12.25 -14.08
N LEU A 55 -5.07 -11.77 -13.35
CA LEU A 55 -5.12 -10.56 -12.55
C LEU A 55 -4.12 -9.55 -13.11
N VAL A 56 -4.62 -8.36 -13.47
CA VAL A 56 -3.85 -7.32 -14.13
C VAL A 56 -4.07 -5.97 -13.43
N ASN A 57 -2.99 -5.23 -13.18
CA ASN A 57 -3.06 -3.85 -12.66
C ASN A 57 -3.77 -2.93 -13.68
N LYS A 58 -4.61 -2.00 -13.22
CA LYS A 58 -5.22 -0.96 -14.05
C LYS A 58 -4.32 0.23 -14.39
N GLY A 59 -3.08 0.29 -13.87
CA GLY A 59 -2.08 1.28 -14.25
C GLY A 59 -1.93 2.45 -13.26
N HIS A 60 -2.30 2.27 -11.99
CA HIS A 60 -2.04 3.26 -10.93
C HIS A 60 -0.58 3.18 -10.48
N VAL A 61 0.30 3.73 -11.32
CA VAL A 61 1.67 4.26 -11.17
C VAL A 61 2.70 3.62 -10.21
N LEU A 62 3.97 3.76 -10.64
CA LEU A 62 5.26 3.22 -10.18
C LEU A 62 5.41 1.72 -10.31
N VAL A 63 4.30 0.99 -10.47
CA VAL A 63 4.35 -0.45 -10.66
C VAL A 63 3.56 -0.87 -11.90
N ASN A 64 4.04 -0.42 -13.06
CA ASN A 64 3.75 -1.03 -14.35
C ASN A 64 4.34 -2.44 -14.51
N ASN A 65 4.84 -3.03 -13.41
CA ASN A 65 5.34 -4.39 -13.42
C ASN A 65 4.32 -5.30 -12.73
N LEU A 66 3.82 -6.27 -13.50
CA LEU A 66 3.09 -7.45 -13.03
C LEU A 66 3.81 -8.14 -11.85
N THR A 67 5.13 -7.93 -11.68
CA THR A 67 5.96 -8.51 -10.61
C THR A 67 5.61 -8.06 -9.19
N ALA A 68 4.90 -6.95 -8.99
CA ALA A 68 4.51 -6.54 -7.64
C ALA A 68 3.16 -7.07 -7.19
N ILE A 69 2.35 -7.61 -8.10
CA ILE A 69 1.10 -8.28 -7.73
C ILE A 69 1.45 -9.68 -7.25
N GLY A 70 1.12 -9.99 -5.99
CA GLY A 70 1.36 -11.31 -5.40
C GLY A 70 2.83 -11.63 -5.12
N GLY A 71 3.72 -10.63 -5.19
CA GLY A 71 5.16 -10.75 -4.92
C GLY A 71 5.54 -10.65 -3.44
N GLY A 72 4.59 -10.71 -2.51
CA GLY A 72 4.84 -10.53 -1.09
C GLY A 72 5.75 -11.61 -0.50
N HIS A 73 7.05 -11.35 -0.40
CA HIS A 73 8.01 -12.22 0.29
C HIS A 73 7.90 -12.17 1.82
N GLY A 74 6.99 -11.32 2.34
CA GLY A 74 6.69 -11.15 3.76
C GLY A 74 5.56 -10.13 3.96
N ALA A 75 5.06 -10.01 5.19
CA ALA A 75 4.01 -9.03 5.53
C ALA A 75 4.53 -7.60 5.33
N THR A 76 3.76 -6.79 4.59
CA THR A 76 4.05 -5.38 4.34
C THR A 76 3.77 -4.53 5.58
N PHE A 77 4.15 -3.25 5.51
CA PHE A 77 3.76 -2.27 6.53
C PHE A 77 2.23 -2.22 6.73
N ASN A 78 1.45 -2.23 5.65
CA ASN A 78 -0.01 -2.17 5.71
C ASN A 78 -0.63 -3.47 6.23
N ASP A 79 -0.03 -4.64 5.93
CA ASP A 79 -0.43 -5.91 6.54
C ASP A 79 -0.25 -5.87 8.05
N TRP A 80 0.92 -5.41 8.53
CA TRP A 80 1.17 -5.24 9.96
C TRP A 80 0.22 -4.22 10.59
N LYS A 81 0.00 -3.08 9.93
CA LYS A 81 -0.93 -2.04 10.40
C LYS A 81 -2.34 -2.60 10.56
N ALA A 82 -2.85 -3.30 9.55
CA ALA A 82 -4.16 -3.90 9.60
C ALA A 82 -4.26 -4.85 10.81
N ILE A 83 -3.29 -5.75 10.99
CA ILE A 83 -3.30 -6.74 12.08
C ILE A 83 -3.33 -6.02 13.44
N ASN A 84 -2.52 -4.97 13.61
CA ASN A 84 -2.48 -4.21 14.85
C ASN A 84 -3.83 -3.52 15.15
N ILE A 85 -4.52 -3.01 14.13
CA ILE A 85 -5.85 -2.41 14.30
C ILE A 85 -6.88 -3.49 14.63
N ARG A 86 -6.92 -4.59 13.86
CA ARG A 86 -7.91 -5.67 14.00
C ARG A 86 -7.92 -6.31 15.40
N TYR A 87 -6.73 -6.46 15.98
CA TYR A 87 -6.51 -7.13 17.26
C TYR A 87 -6.21 -6.15 18.39
N ASN A 88 -6.41 -4.85 18.18
CA ASN A 88 -6.26 -3.84 19.21
C ASN A 88 -4.86 -3.87 19.88
N CYS A 89 -3.84 -4.23 19.11
CA CYS A 89 -2.50 -4.48 19.64
C CYS A 89 -1.90 -3.25 20.33
N GLY A 90 -2.30 -2.04 19.93
CA GLY A 90 -1.81 -0.79 20.51
C GLY A 90 -2.58 -0.31 21.74
N ASP A 91 -3.59 -1.02 22.24
CA ASP A 91 -4.41 -0.56 23.38
C ASP A 91 -3.66 -0.56 24.71
N ASN A 92 -2.62 -1.38 24.81
CA ASN A 92 -1.65 -1.36 25.90
C ASN A 92 -0.79 -0.09 25.93
N CYS A 93 -0.71 0.65 24.82
CA CYS A 93 0.11 1.84 24.73
C CYS A 93 -0.66 3.09 25.16
N GLN A 94 -0.22 3.67 26.28
CA GLN A 94 -0.74 4.92 26.84
C GLN A 94 0.43 5.81 27.31
N PRO A 95 0.40 7.12 27.03
CA PRO A 95 -0.59 7.81 26.21
C PRO A 95 -0.50 7.42 24.73
N LYS A 96 -1.59 7.61 23.99
CA LYS A 96 -1.60 7.43 22.54
C LYS A 96 -0.70 8.48 21.88
N MET A 97 0.14 8.05 20.95
CA MET A 97 1.04 8.95 20.20
C MET A 97 0.40 9.44 18.90
N PRO A 98 0.59 10.71 18.50
CA PRO A 98 0.08 11.25 17.25
C PRO A 98 0.99 10.87 16.08
N CYS A 99 0.96 9.61 15.66
CA CYS A 99 1.75 9.15 14.52
C CYS A 99 1.32 9.85 13.23
N LEU A 100 2.25 10.55 12.59
CA LEU A 100 2.10 11.29 11.34
C LEU A 100 2.25 10.36 10.13
N ASN A 101 2.00 10.89 8.93
CA ASN A 101 2.23 10.21 7.65
C ASN A 101 1.66 8.79 7.59
N LYS A 102 0.45 8.62 8.15
CA LYS A 102 -0.27 7.34 8.24
C LYS A 102 0.45 6.24 9.02
N GLY A 103 1.43 6.60 9.86
CA GLY A 103 2.04 5.72 10.85
C GLY A 103 1.05 5.20 11.90
N PHE A 104 1.50 4.25 12.73
CA PHE A 104 0.73 3.77 13.88
C PHE A 104 1.66 3.49 15.07
N GLN A 105 1.15 3.61 16.29
CA GLN A 105 1.96 3.43 17.49
C GLN A 105 2.48 1.98 17.58
N GLN A 106 3.75 1.82 17.88
CA GLN A 106 4.36 0.50 17.89
C GLN A 106 3.94 -0.26 19.16
N SER A 107 3.23 -1.38 19.00
CA SER A 107 2.62 -2.13 20.10
C SER A 107 3.61 -2.77 21.10
N ARG A 108 4.89 -2.91 20.72
CA ARG A 108 5.97 -3.47 21.57
C ARG A 108 6.85 -2.39 22.19
N ASP A 109 6.82 -1.18 21.65
CA ASP A 109 7.55 -0.02 22.12
C ASP A 109 6.66 1.22 21.95
N CYS A 110 5.87 1.45 22.99
CA CYS A 110 4.89 2.53 23.03
C CYS A 110 5.51 3.93 22.99
N SER A 111 6.84 4.04 23.02
CA SER A 111 7.54 5.33 22.93
C SER A 111 7.80 5.80 21.49
N ARG A 112 7.42 5.00 20.47
CA ARG A 112 7.61 5.37 19.06
C ARG A 112 6.47 4.88 18.16
N CYS A 113 6.42 5.46 16.97
CA CYS A 113 5.58 5.00 15.88
C CYS A 113 6.31 3.99 14.98
N ALA A 114 5.56 3.06 14.41
CA ALA A 114 5.97 2.31 13.23
C ALA A 114 5.68 3.17 11.99
N CYS A 115 6.71 3.40 11.18
CA CYS A 115 6.66 4.32 10.04
C CYS A 115 6.61 3.59 8.69
N PRO A 116 5.90 4.14 7.69
CA PRO A 116 6.00 3.68 6.31
C PRO A 116 7.43 3.77 5.76
N ILE A 117 7.71 3.06 4.66
CA ILE A 117 9.06 2.85 4.10
C ILE A 117 9.84 4.14 3.71
N PHE A 118 9.17 5.28 3.62
CA PHE A 118 9.75 6.58 3.29
C PHE A 118 9.67 7.60 4.43
N CYS A 119 9.30 7.17 5.64
CA CYS A 119 9.18 8.04 6.81
C CYS A 119 10.00 7.48 7.98
N THR A 120 10.53 8.37 8.81
CA THR A 120 11.28 8.07 10.03
C THR A 120 11.00 9.14 11.09
N GLY A 121 11.66 9.05 12.24
CA GLY A 121 11.40 9.89 13.40
C GLY A 121 10.50 9.19 14.42
N GLN A 122 10.35 9.79 15.60
CA GLN A 122 9.60 9.17 16.70
C GLN A 122 8.10 9.11 16.39
N LEU A 123 7.60 10.09 15.63
CA LEU A 123 6.22 10.26 15.20
C LEU A 123 6.05 10.05 13.70
N CYS A 124 7.06 9.55 12.98
CA CYS A 124 7.09 9.45 11.51
C CYS A 124 7.06 10.80 10.80
N GLU A 125 7.61 11.84 11.43
CA GLU A 125 7.63 13.24 11.01
C GLU A 125 8.70 13.57 9.96
N GLU A 126 9.71 12.71 9.81
CA GLU A 126 10.84 12.94 8.91
C GLU A 126 10.69 12.09 7.64
N ALA A 127 10.97 12.67 6.47
CA ALA A 127 11.09 11.91 5.23
C ALA A 127 12.46 11.24 5.13
N VAL A 128 12.50 9.97 4.74
CA VAL A 128 13.76 9.29 4.44
C VAL A 128 14.13 9.58 3.00
N ASN A 129 15.25 10.27 2.79
CA ASN A 129 15.86 10.41 1.46
C ASN A 129 16.56 9.10 1.05
N VAL A 130 15.77 8.07 0.75
CA VAL A 130 16.29 6.78 0.25
C VAL A 130 16.60 6.81 -1.24
N ILE A 131 16.08 7.78 -1.98
CA ILE A 131 16.42 7.97 -3.39
C ILE A 131 17.55 8.99 -3.46
N ASN A 132 18.79 8.50 -3.54
CA ASN A 132 19.90 9.35 -3.95
C ASN A 132 19.86 9.50 -5.48
N LEU A 133 19.05 10.44 -5.94
CA LEU A 133 18.84 10.75 -7.36
C LEU A 133 20.15 10.96 -8.12
N SER A 134 21.15 11.56 -7.45
CA SER A 134 22.49 11.77 -8.03
C SER A 134 23.25 10.48 -8.34
N GLN A 135 23.00 9.39 -7.61
CA GLN A 135 23.57 8.07 -7.90
C GLN A 135 22.84 7.34 -9.03
N MET A 136 21.60 7.75 -9.33
CA MET A 136 20.79 7.21 -10.42
C MET A 136 20.95 8.00 -11.73
N GLY A 137 21.70 9.11 -11.72
CA GLY A 137 21.90 9.97 -12.89
C GLY A 137 20.67 10.80 -13.27
N GLU A 138 19.69 10.92 -12.38
CA GLU A 138 18.44 11.66 -12.61
C GLU A 138 18.43 12.94 -11.76
N GLU A 139 17.99 14.06 -12.33
CA GLU A 139 17.86 15.34 -11.60
C GLU A 139 16.56 15.42 -10.79
N SER A 140 15.53 14.64 -11.18
CA SER A 140 14.26 14.51 -10.46
C SER A 140 13.54 13.22 -10.89
N VAL A 141 12.75 12.61 -10.00
CA VAL A 141 11.84 11.51 -10.35
C VAL A 141 10.43 12.07 -10.40
N THR A 142 9.85 12.13 -11.60
CA THR A 142 8.43 12.45 -11.77
C THR A 142 7.63 11.16 -11.65
N MET A 143 6.92 11.00 -10.54
CA MET A 143 5.89 9.99 -10.40
C MET A 143 4.66 10.43 -11.20
N LYS A 144 3.89 9.49 -11.72
CA LYS A 144 2.49 9.78 -12.09
C LYS A 144 1.61 9.32 -10.92
N TYR A 145 0.39 9.80 -10.83
CA TYR A 145 -0.65 9.29 -9.93
C TYR A 145 -1.89 9.10 -10.78
N HIS A 146 -2.61 7.99 -10.61
CA HIS A 146 -3.88 7.77 -11.27
C HIS A 146 -4.99 7.87 -10.25
N ASN A 147 -5.87 8.86 -10.42
CA ASN A 147 -7.04 9.04 -9.58
C ASN A 147 -8.08 7.96 -9.93
N PRO A 148 -8.41 7.04 -9.00
CA PRO A 148 -9.35 5.95 -9.25
C PRO A 148 -10.80 6.41 -9.44
N ASP A 149 -11.17 7.58 -8.91
CA ASP A 149 -12.53 8.10 -8.99
C ASP A 149 -12.79 8.86 -10.29
N THR A 150 -11.81 9.65 -10.74
CA THR A 150 -11.94 10.47 -11.97
C THR A 150 -11.29 9.84 -13.20
N SER A 151 -10.53 8.77 -13.02
CA SER A 151 -9.65 8.18 -14.04
C SER A 151 -8.57 9.14 -14.59
N GLU A 152 -8.33 10.26 -13.93
CA GLU A 152 -7.31 11.23 -14.35
C GLU A 152 -5.91 10.77 -13.97
N HIS A 153 -4.91 11.31 -14.67
CA HIS A 153 -3.50 11.08 -14.38
C HIS A 153 -2.85 12.42 -14.02
N GLN A 154 -2.11 12.45 -12.92
CA GLN A 154 -1.39 13.64 -12.43
C GLN A 154 0.09 13.32 -12.31
N GLU A 155 0.97 14.26 -12.61
CA GLU A 155 2.40 14.13 -12.35
C GLU A 155 2.71 14.68 -10.94
N VAL A 156 3.46 13.91 -10.17
CA VAL A 156 3.82 14.16 -8.76
C VAL A 156 5.34 14.08 -8.65
N ARG A 157 5.96 15.18 -8.24
CA ARG A 157 7.43 15.36 -8.30
C ARG A 157 8.13 14.98 -7.02
N ASP A 158 7.40 14.94 -5.91
CA ASP A 158 7.92 14.53 -4.61
C ASP A 158 6.84 13.88 -3.73
N PHE A 159 7.29 13.37 -2.57
CA PHE A 159 6.42 12.71 -1.59
C PHE A 159 5.35 13.64 -0.99
N THR A 160 5.64 14.94 -0.89
CA THR A 160 4.72 15.96 -0.36
C THR A 160 3.58 16.23 -1.34
N GLU A 161 3.87 16.26 -2.64
CA GLU A 161 2.84 16.33 -3.68
C GLU A 161 2.04 15.02 -3.73
N PHE A 162 2.69 13.86 -3.55
CA PHE A 162 2.02 12.56 -3.49
C PHE A 162 1.01 12.45 -2.33
N ASP A 163 1.39 12.89 -1.13
CA ASP A 163 0.47 12.87 0.03
C ASP A 163 -0.77 13.75 -0.18
N LYS A 164 -0.65 14.86 -0.91
CA LYS A 164 -1.80 15.75 -1.24
C LYS A 164 -2.79 15.11 -2.21
N VAL A 165 -2.36 14.19 -3.07
CA VAL A 165 -3.26 13.49 -4.02
C VAL A 165 -3.92 12.26 -3.40
N LEU A 166 -3.44 11.82 -2.23
CA LEU A 166 -4.00 10.72 -1.44
C LEU A 166 -5.03 11.18 -0.39
N THR A 167 -5.21 12.49 -0.19
CA THR A 167 -6.21 13.10 0.70
C THR A 167 -7.44 13.58 -0.06
#